data_AF-A0A2E1VMZ9-F1
#
_entry.id   AF-A0A2E1VMZ9-F1
#
_cell.length_a   1.000
_cell.length_b   1.000
_cell.length_c   1.000
_cell.angle_alpha   90.00
_cell.angle_beta   90.00
_cell.angle_gamma   90.00
#
_symmetry.space_group_name_H-M   'P 1'
#
loop_
_entity.id
_entity.type
_entity.pdbx_description
1 polymer ?
#
loop_
_entity_poly.entity_id
_entity_poly.type
_entity_poly.pdbx_seq_one_letter_code
_entity_poly.pdbx_strand_id
1 'polypeptide(L)'
;MANEERKNWRRRLKVPKSANKGEIIIIKTMAEHVMEPGVRRDPETGVIYPKKIIDTVICRFNGMQIFKSQWYSGVSANPFMSFKMKAITSGLVEVEWVDDYGQSSYKKAVLIVYDSDGKEILPIKIDSINPSKDIM
;
A
#
# COMPACT_ATOMS: atom_id res chain seq x y z
N MET A 1 14.83 11.30 25.44
CA MET A 1 13.58 10.82 24.81
C MET A 1 12.56 11.93 24.90
N ALA A 2 12.52 12.83 23.92
CA ALA A 2 11.62 13.97 23.92
C ALA A 2 11.46 14.51 22.50
N ASN A 3 10.21 14.76 22.10
CA ASN A 3 9.80 15.57 20.95
C ASN A 3 10.38 15.24 19.57
N GLU A 4 10.21 14.00 19.08
CA GLU A 4 9.82 13.90 17.67
C GLU A 4 8.34 14.28 17.63
N GLU A 5 8.04 15.57 17.35
CA GLU A 5 6.78 15.94 16.71
C GLU A 5 6.44 14.83 15.71
N ARG A 6 5.20 14.35 15.65
CA ARG A 6 4.79 13.33 14.67
C ARG A 6 5.11 13.87 13.29
N LYS A 7 6.33 13.62 12.82
CA LYS A 7 6.84 14.11 11.55
C LYS A 7 5.90 13.50 10.55
N ASN A 8 5.16 14.36 9.85
CA ASN A 8 4.13 13.91 8.92
C ASN A 8 4.83 13.30 7.70
N TRP A 9 5.36 12.08 7.87
CA TRP A 9 6.13 11.38 6.86
C TRP A 9 5.25 11.18 5.65
N ARG A 10 5.64 11.80 4.54
CA ARG A 10 4.82 11.78 3.34
C ARG A 10 4.80 10.37 2.76
N ARG A 11 3.62 9.77 2.74
CA ARG A 11 3.33 8.54 2.00
C ARG A 11 2.83 8.89 0.59
N ARG A 12 3.49 8.34 -0.43
CA ARG A 12 3.10 8.47 -1.83
C ARG A 12 2.63 7.12 -2.35
N LEU A 13 1.47 7.13 -3.00
CA LEU A 13 0.91 5.99 -3.69
C LEU A 13 0.44 6.47 -5.06
N LYS A 14 0.96 5.86 -6.12
CA LYS A 14 0.55 6.11 -7.50
C LYS A 14 -0.08 4.83 -8.05
N VAL A 15 -1.36 4.94 -8.34
CA VAL A 15 -2.19 3.93 -9.01
C VAL A 15 -2.78 4.61 -10.25
N PRO A 16 -2.86 3.94 -11.41
CA PRO A 16 -3.65 4.44 -12.53
C PRO A 16 -5.07 4.77 -12.10
N LYS A 17 -5.62 5.90 -12.57
CA LYS A 17 -7.00 6.27 -12.26
C LYS A 17 -8.01 5.27 -12.82
N SER A 18 -7.68 4.72 -14.00
CA SER A 18 -8.48 3.73 -14.70
C SER A 18 -7.63 2.65 -15.35
N ALA A 19 -8.24 1.51 -15.66
CA ALA A 19 -7.66 0.40 -16.42
C ALA A 19 -8.76 -0.40 -17.15
N ASN A 20 -8.40 -1.15 -18.18
CA ASN A 20 -9.30 -2.11 -18.79
C ASN A 20 -9.28 -3.44 -18.02
N LYS A 21 -10.39 -4.18 -18.03
CA LYS A 21 -10.48 -5.51 -17.43
C LYS A 21 -9.38 -6.43 -17.99
N GLY A 22 -8.59 -6.99 -17.10
CA GLY A 22 -7.49 -7.91 -17.40
C GLY A 22 -6.14 -7.22 -17.65
N GLU A 23 -6.10 -5.89 -17.69
CA GLU A 23 -4.86 -5.12 -17.85
C GLU A 23 -3.92 -5.32 -16.66
N ILE A 24 -2.61 -5.42 -16.93
CA ILE A 24 -1.58 -5.47 -15.89
C ILE A 24 -1.14 -4.04 -15.58
N ILE A 25 -1.58 -3.52 -14.45
CA ILE A 25 -1.21 -2.19 -13.98
C ILE A 25 0.02 -2.23 -13.06
N ILE A 26 0.74 -1.11 -13.00
CA ILE A 26 1.89 -0.93 -12.11
C ILE A 26 1.50 -0.01 -10.97
N ILE A 27 1.57 -0.52 -9.74
CA ILE A 27 1.39 0.26 -8.52
C ILE A 27 2.77 0.69 -8.04
N LYS A 28 2.92 1.98 -7.74
CA LYS A 28 4.19 2.56 -7.24
C LYS A 28 3.96 3.21 -5.89
N THR A 29 4.85 2.92 -4.96
CA THR A 29 4.73 3.36 -3.57
C THR A 29 6.06 3.95 -3.11
N MET A 30 6.02 5.01 -2.31
CA MET A 30 7.20 5.60 -1.70
C MET A 30 6.86 6.11 -0.31
N ALA A 31 7.70 5.79 0.66
CA ALA A 31 7.53 6.18 2.04
C ALA A 31 8.69 7.09 2.45
N GLU A 32 8.43 8.33 2.83
CA GLU A 32 9.47 9.18 3.44
C GLU A 32 9.90 8.57 4.79
N HIS A 33 11.17 8.18 4.90
CA HIS A 33 11.71 7.50 6.08
C HIS A 33 13.24 7.48 6.02
N VAL A 34 13.90 7.60 7.18
CA VAL A 34 15.38 7.60 7.26
C VAL A 34 15.96 6.21 7.02
N MET A 35 15.23 5.16 7.42
CA MET A 35 15.69 3.76 7.36
C MET A 35 17.02 3.57 8.09
N GLU A 36 17.08 3.95 9.37
CA GLU A 36 18.29 3.80 10.20
C GLU A 36 18.59 2.30 10.40
N PRO A 37 19.69 1.78 9.85
CA PRO A 37 19.95 0.33 9.80
C PRO A 37 20.30 -0.27 11.15
N GLY A 38 20.66 0.54 12.16
CA GLY A 38 21.10 0.06 13.47
C GLY A 38 22.58 -0.30 13.56
N VAL A 39 23.38 0.15 12.60
CA VAL A 39 24.84 -0.12 12.55
C VAL A 39 25.68 1.16 12.44
N ARG A 40 25.04 2.32 12.22
CA ARG A 40 25.72 3.61 12.16
C ARG A 40 26.18 3.99 13.57
N ARG A 41 27.40 4.52 13.67
CA ARG A 41 27.97 5.01 14.92
C ARG A 41 28.03 6.52 14.93
N ASP A 42 27.77 7.09 16.10
CA ASP A 42 28.02 8.48 16.37
C ASP A 42 29.54 8.74 16.38
N PRO A 43 30.04 9.72 15.62
CA PRO A 43 31.48 9.92 15.45
C PRO A 43 32.16 10.48 16.71
N GLU A 44 31.43 11.13 17.62
CA GLU A 44 31.98 11.73 18.84
C GLU A 44 31.93 10.75 20.01
N THR A 45 30.78 10.09 20.18
CA THR A 45 30.52 9.22 21.33
C THR A 45 30.75 7.74 21.04
N GLY A 46 30.83 7.33 19.78
CA GLY A 46 30.95 5.92 19.36
C GLY A 46 29.67 5.10 19.53
N VAL A 47 28.59 5.68 20.05
CA VAL A 47 27.32 5.01 20.32
C VAL A 47 26.62 4.62 19.02
N ILE A 48 26.01 3.43 18.99
CA ILE A 48 25.24 2.95 17.83
C ILE A 48 23.85 3.60 17.85
N TYR A 49 23.44 4.17 16.71
CA TYR A 49 22.08 4.66 16.56
C TYR A 49 21.10 3.47 16.54
N PRO A 50 20.03 3.49 17.36
CA PRO A 50 19.05 2.42 17.37
C PRO A 50 18.45 2.21 15.99
N LYS A 51 18.28 0.94 15.61
CA LYS A 51 17.58 0.57 14.38
C LYS A 51 16.19 1.21 14.38
N LYS A 52 15.82 1.81 13.25
CA LYS A 52 14.48 2.32 12.98
C LYS A 52 14.22 2.22 11.48
N ILE A 53 13.50 1.18 11.08
CA ILE A 53 13.18 0.90 9.68
C ILE A 53 11.69 0.66 9.51
N ILE A 54 11.19 0.91 8.31
CA ILE A 54 9.94 0.28 7.88
C ILE A 54 10.27 -1.19 7.60
N ASP A 55 9.67 -2.12 8.34
CA ASP A 55 9.95 -3.54 8.22
C ASP A 55 8.87 -4.31 7.44
N THR A 56 7.66 -3.76 7.35
CA THR A 56 6.51 -4.44 6.77
C THR A 56 5.73 -3.49 5.88
N VAL A 57 5.47 -3.92 4.64
CA VAL A 57 4.60 -3.21 3.70
C VAL A 57 3.48 -4.14 3.24
N ILE A 58 2.25 -3.73 3.47
CA ILE A 58 1.04 -4.51 3.15
C ILE A 58 0.24 -3.75 2.10
N CYS A 59 -0.15 -4.42 1.02
CA CYS A 59 -1.10 -3.88 0.05
C CYS A 59 -2.42 -4.66 0.15
N ARG A 60 -3.51 -3.92 0.29
CA ARG A 60 -4.88 -4.45 0.26
C ARG A 60 -5.63 -3.90 -0.95
N PHE A 61 -6.44 -4.74 -1.57
CA PHE A 61 -7.38 -4.37 -2.60
C PHE A 61 -8.79 -4.76 -2.15
N ASN A 62 -9.70 -3.78 -2.06
CA ASN A 62 -11.05 -3.97 -1.52
C ASN A 62 -11.06 -4.67 -0.14
N GLY A 63 -10.11 -4.29 0.72
CA GLY A 63 -9.97 -4.84 2.08
C GLY A 63 -9.23 -6.18 2.15
N MET A 64 -9.02 -6.88 1.03
CA MET A 64 -8.28 -8.15 1.00
C MET A 64 -6.79 -7.90 0.80
N GLN A 65 -5.94 -8.53 1.61
CA GLN A 65 -4.49 -8.48 1.41
C GLN A 65 -4.12 -9.21 0.11
N ILE A 66 -3.53 -8.47 -0.83
CA ILE A 66 -3.06 -9.01 -2.11
C ILE A 66 -1.54 -9.15 -2.18
N PHE A 67 -0.81 -8.46 -1.29
CA PHE A 67 0.64 -8.46 -1.27
C PHE A 67 1.16 -8.07 0.12
N LYS A 68 2.27 -8.68 0.54
CA LYS A 68 3.03 -8.33 1.74
C LYS A 68 4.52 -8.43 1.42
N SER A 69 5.29 -7.43 1.85
CA SER A 69 6.76 -7.42 1.77
C SER A 69 7.36 -7.22 3.14
N GLN A 70 8.46 -7.92 3.41
CA GLN A 70 9.30 -7.70 4.59
C GLN A 70 10.60 -7.03 4.16
N TRP A 71 10.94 -5.94 4.84
CA TRP A 71 12.14 -5.15 4.61
C TRP A 71 13.09 -5.25 5.79
N TYR A 72 14.38 -5.11 5.49
CA TYR A 72 15.46 -5.22 6.46
C TYR A 72 16.41 -4.03 6.28
N SER A 73 17.44 -3.95 7.13
CA SER A 73 18.40 -2.83 7.17
C SER A 73 19.15 -2.55 5.86
N GLY A 74 19.04 -3.42 4.84
CA GLY A 74 19.59 -3.18 3.50
C GLY A 74 18.75 -2.28 2.59
N VAL A 75 17.54 -1.88 3.02
CA VAL A 75 16.67 -1.00 2.23
C VAL A 75 17.05 0.47 2.48
N SER A 76 17.32 1.19 1.39
CA SER A 76 17.72 2.61 1.42
C SER A 76 16.65 3.54 1.99
N ALA A 77 17.08 4.70 2.49
CA ALA A 77 16.22 5.80 2.88
C ALA A 77 15.22 6.19 1.78
N ASN A 78 14.05 6.69 2.21
CA ASN A 78 12.90 7.00 1.34
C ASN A 78 12.49 5.83 0.45
N PRO A 79 12.23 4.65 1.04
CA PRO A 79 12.08 3.42 0.28
C PRO A 79 10.98 3.51 -0.76
N PHE A 80 11.32 3.07 -1.97
CA PHE A 80 10.45 2.96 -3.12
C PHE A 80 10.19 1.49 -3.45
N MET A 81 8.95 1.16 -3.79
CA MET A 81 8.58 -0.17 -4.25
C MET A 81 7.54 -0.07 -5.36
N SER A 82 7.70 -0.90 -6.39
CA SER A 82 6.72 -1.09 -7.44
C SER A 82 6.40 -2.55 -7.65
N PHE A 83 5.12 -2.86 -7.85
CA PHE A 83 4.64 -4.19 -8.16
C PHE A 83 3.50 -4.13 -9.17
N LYS A 84 3.18 -5.27 -9.76
CA LYS A 84 2.14 -5.40 -10.78
C LYS A 84 0.88 -5.98 -10.15
N MET A 85 -0.28 -5.53 -10.62
CA MET A 85 -1.58 -6.10 -10.28
C MET A 85 -2.42 -6.23 -11.55
N LYS A 86 -3.20 -7.31 -11.67
CA LYS A 86 -4.17 -7.44 -12.75
C LYS A 86 -5.47 -6.74 -12.35
N ALA A 87 -5.95 -5.80 -13.16
CA ALA A 87 -7.18 -5.07 -12.92
C ALA A 87 -8.39 -5.95 -13.28
N ILE A 88 -9.22 -6.32 -12.31
CA ILE A 88 -10.39 -7.19 -12.54
C ILE A 88 -11.71 -6.45 -12.26
N THR A 89 -11.74 -5.67 -11.18
CA THR A 89 -12.87 -4.83 -10.78
C THR A 89 -12.34 -3.47 -10.34
N SER A 90 -13.19 -2.46 -10.32
CA SER A 90 -12.95 -1.22 -9.59
C SER A 90 -12.74 -1.50 -8.11
N GLY A 91 -12.03 -0.61 -7.43
CA GLY A 91 -11.81 -0.76 -6.01
C GLY A 91 -10.84 0.20 -5.38
N LEU A 92 -10.72 0.02 -4.06
CA LEU A 92 -9.79 0.74 -3.22
C LEU A 92 -8.48 -0.03 -3.12
N VAL A 93 -7.38 0.60 -3.52
CA VAL A 93 -6.02 0.16 -3.23
C VAL A 93 -5.56 0.87 -1.95
N GLU A 94 -5.18 0.11 -0.94
CA GLU A 94 -4.60 0.60 0.30
C GLU A 94 -3.18 0.03 0.45
N VAL A 95 -2.21 0.89 0.72
CA VAL A 95 -0.86 0.47 1.11
C VAL A 95 -0.59 0.96 2.53
N GLU A 96 -0.14 0.04 3.36
CA GLU A 96 0.24 0.24 4.75
C GLU A 96 1.74 -0.02 4.92
N TRP A 97 2.41 0.85 5.66
CA TRP A 97 3.80 0.71 6.06
C TRP A 97 3.87 0.69 7.58
N VAL A 98 4.49 -0.35 8.12
CA VAL A 98 4.69 -0.55 9.56
C VAL A 98 6.19 -0.52 9.84
N ASP A 99 6.58 0.24 10.87
CA ASP A 99 7.96 0.27 11.36
C ASP A 99 8.23 -0.81 12.42
N ASP A 100 9.50 -1.03 12.72
CA ASP A 100 9.97 -2.00 13.71
C ASP A 100 9.64 -1.64 15.17
N TYR A 101 9.00 -0.49 15.41
CA TYR A 101 8.39 -0.10 16.68
C TYR A 101 6.86 -0.26 16.68
N GLY A 102 6.29 -0.82 15.61
CA GLY A 102 4.86 -1.06 15.45
C GLY A 102 4.04 0.17 15.02
N GLN A 103 4.67 1.29 14.65
CA GLN A 103 3.94 2.45 14.13
C GLN A 103 3.49 2.18 12.70
N SER A 104 2.19 2.32 12.47
CA SER A 104 1.60 2.14 11.15
C SER A 104 1.20 3.47 10.52
N SER A 105 1.30 3.52 9.19
CA SER A 105 0.84 4.61 8.34
C SER A 105 0.32 4.05 7.03
N TYR A 106 -0.68 4.69 6.43
CA TYR A 106 -1.30 4.18 5.21
C TYR A 106 -1.57 5.26 4.17
N LYS A 107 -1.73 4.84 2.92
CA LYS A 107 -2.21 5.67 1.81
C LYS A 107 -3.19 4.88 0.96
N LYS A 108 -4.21 5.58 0.47
CA LYS A 108 -5.30 5.01 -0.32
C LYS A 108 -5.36 5.66 -1.70
N ALA A 109 -5.75 4.87 -2.69
CA ALA A 109 -6.05 5.33 -4.04
C ALA A 109 -7.20 4.48 -4.63
N VAL A 110 -7.99 5.09 -5.52
CA VAL A 110 -9.08 4.41 -6.22
C VAL A 110 -8.58 3.99 -7.60
N LEU A 111 -8.90 2.76 -7.99
CA LEU A 111 -8.76 2.24 -9.35
C LEU A 111 -10.17 2.02 -9.90
N ILE A 112 -10.44 2.58 -11.09
CA ILE A 112 -11.66 2.32 -11.85
C ILE A 112 -11.36 1.30 -12.94
N VAL A 113 -12.16 0.25 -13.09
CA VAL A 113 -11.95 -0.77 -14.14
C VAL A 113 -13.14 -0.81 -15.07
N TYR A 114 -12.87 -0.72 -16.37
CA TYR A 114 -13.88 -0.77 -17.43
C TYR A 114 -13.90 -2.13 -18.13
N ASP A 115 -15.09 -2.58 -18.55
CA ASP A 115 -15.27 -3.71 -19.45
C ASP A 115 -15.03 -3.32 -20.92
N SER A 116 -15.25 -4.27 -21.85
CA SER A 116 -15.14 -4.03 -23.29
C SER A 116 -16.15 -3.02 -23.83
N ASP A 117 -17.26 -2.82 -23.13
CA ASP A 117 -18.37 -1.95 -23.52
C ASP A 117 -18.22 -0.55 -22.88
N GLY A 118 -17.13 -0.31 -22.15
CA GLY A 118 -16.86 0.95 -21.45
C GLY A 118 -17.62 1.13 -20.14
N LYS A 119 -18.27 0.09 -19.62
CA LYS A 119 -18.99 0.14 -18.33
C LYS A 119 -18.05 -0.19 -17.17
N GLU A 120 -18.24 0.50 -16.06
CA GLU A 120 -17.48 0.25 -14.84
C GLU A 120 -17.84 -1.11 -14.22
N ILE A 121 -16.82 -1.88 -13.84
CA ILE A 121 -16.97 -3.17 -13.17
C ILE A 121 -16.88 -2.97 -11.66
N LEU A 122 -18.01 -2.92 -10.97
CA LEU A 122 -18.05 -2.80 -9.52
C LEU A 122 -17.55 -4.08 -8.82
N PRO A 123 -17.01 -3.98 -7.59
CA PRO A 123 -16.49 -5.12 -6.84
C PRO A 123 -17.58 -6.06 -6.28
N ILE A 124 -18.85 -5.65 -6.32
CA ILE A 124 -19.99 -6.40 -5.79
C ILE A 124 -20.69 -7.10 -6.97
N LYS A 125 -20.87 -8.42 -6.88
CA LYS A 125 -21.84 -9.12 -7.72
C LYS A 125 -23.21 -8.86 -7.11
N ILE A 126 -24.00 -7.98 -7.72
CA ILE A 126 -25.43 -7.93 -7.41
C ILE A 126 -26.01 -9.17 -8.07
N ASP A 127 -26.23 -10.22 -7.28
CA ASP A 127 -27.10 -11.30 -7.72
C ASP A 127 -28.43 -10.64 -8.03
N SER A 128 -28.84 -10.71 -9.30
CA SER A 128 -30.14 -10.23 -9.74
C SER A 128 -31.18 -10.93 -8.87
N ILE A 129 -31.77 -10.20 -7.91
CA ILE A 129 -32.98 -10.62 -7.22
C ILE A 129 -34.00 -10.86 -8.33
N ASN A 130 -34.29 -12.14 -8.59
CA ASN A 130 -35.28 -12.53 -9.56
C ASN A 130 -36.65 -12.24 -8.91
N PRO A 131 -37.44 -11.25 -9.38
CA PRO A 131 -38.66 -10.82 -8.68
C PRO A 131 -39.81 -11.83 -8.75
N SER A 132 -39.58 -13.01 -9.31
CA SER A 132 -40.62 -13.96 -9.73
C SER A 132 -40.69 -15.26 -8.90
N LYS A 133 -40.05 -15.33 -7.73
CA LYS A 133 -40.04 -16.57 -6.91
C LYS A 133 -40.74 -16.51 -5.54
N ASP A 134 -41.36 -15.39 -5.17
CA ASP A 134 -42.06 -15.24 -3.87
C ASP A 134 -43.59 -15.07 -4.00
N ILE A 135 -44.20 -15.49 -5.11
CA ILE A 135 -45.66 -15.60 -5.23
C ILE A 135 -46.02 -16.98 -5.79
N MET A 136 -46.02 -17.98 -4.92
CA MET A 136 -46.90 -19.16 -4.98
C MET A 136 -47.08 -19.71 -3.56
#